data_AF-A0A8K0GM30-F1
#
_entry.id   AF-A0A8K0GM30-F1
#
_cell.length_a   1.000
_cell.length_b   1.000
_cell.length_c   1.000
_cell.angle_alpha   90.00
_cell.angle_beta   90.00
_cell.angle_gamma   90.00
#
_symmetry.space_group_name_H-M   'P 1'
#
loop_
_entity.id
_entity.type
_entity.pdbx_description
1 polymer ?
#
loop_
_entity_poly.entity_id
_entity_poly.type
_entity_poly.pdbx_seq_one_letter_code
_entity_poly.pdbx_strand_id
1 'polypeptide(L)'
;MTVFGVVSEDRKVCKSLQSGGAVKQSVRDHINAFDYIESHFWIATEGMYHSISTEEFNISFFKPKKDICDILHSYENSTTEEKLKLEEDYQLHRANRLTARMAKESDKITAGENLHFLAAAFDI
;
A
#
# COMPACT_ATOMS: atom_id res chain seq x y z
N MET A 1 -1.40 42.31 -14.04
CA MET A 1 -2.07 42.05 -12.75
C MET A 1 -1.65 40.66 -12.33
N THR A 2 -0.65 40.56 -11.46
CA THR A 2 -0.19 39.27 -10.95
C THR A 2 0.20 39.49 -9.49
N VAL A 3 -0.71 39.10 -8.61
CA VAL A 3 -0.51 39.10 -7.17
C VAL A 3 0.13 37.76 -6.83
N PHE A 4 1.38 37.78 -6.39
CA PHE A 4 1.97 36.66 -5.66
C PHE A 4 2.29 37.15 -4.27
N GLY A 5 1.42 36.80 -3.32
CA GLY A 5 1.77 36.79 -1.92
C GLY A 5 2.39 35.45 -1.57
N VAL A 6 3.50 35.44 -0.81
CA VAL A 6 3.85 34.33 0.07
C VAL A 6 4.49 34.88 1.34
N VAL A 7 3.68 34.83 2.39
CA VAL A 7 3.94 34.55 3.81
C VAL A 7 5.38 34.68 4.33
N SER A 8 5.54 35.60 5.28
CA SER A 8 6.66 35.71 6.22
C SER A 8 6.77 34.51 7.16
N GLU A 9 7.95 33.90 7.26
CA GLU A 9 8.25 32.86 8.26
C GLU A 9 9.22 33.42 9.31
N ASP A 10 8.66 34.00 10.38
CA ASP A 10 9.38 34.32 11.61
C ASP A 10 9.77 33.04 12.35
N ARG A 11 10.89 32.42 11.96
CA ARG A 11 11.47 31.32 12.75
C ARG A 11 12.42 31.90 13.80
N LYS A 12 11.89 32.11 15.01
CA LYS A 12 12.64 32.45 16.22
C LYS A 12 13.83 31.50 16.41
N VAL A 13 15.05 32.01 16.20
CA VAL A 13 16.28 31.32 16.63
C VAL A 13 16.48 31.58 18.12
N CYS A 14 16.13 30.62 18.97
CA CYS A 14 16.55 30.64 20.36
C CYS A 14 18.08 30.47 20.41
N LYS A 15 18.81 31.53 20.77
CA LYS A 15 20.24 31.47 21.09
C LYS A 15 20.42 30.63 22.35
N SER A 16 20.68 29.35 22.20
CA SER A 16 21.13 28.51 23.32
C SER A 16 22.60 28.81 23.65
N LEU A 17 22.88 28.83 24.94
CA LEU A 17 24.11 29.21 25.62
C LEU A 17 25.38 28.57 25.00
N GLN A 18 26.41 29.38 24.74
CA GLN A 18 27.65 29.01 24.04
C GLN A 18 28.62 28.07 24.81
N SER A 19 28.20 27.36 25.87
CA SER A 19 29.09 26.48 26.64
C SER A 19 29.10 25.02 26.18
N GLY A 20 28.23 24.62 25.24
CA GLY A 20 28.05 23.22 24.85
C GLY A 20 29.02 22.66 23.82
N GLY A 21 29.87 23.49 23.19
CA GLY A 21 30.72 23.04 22.07
C GLY A 21 31.80 22.03 22.47
N ALA A 22 32.52 22.31 23.55
CA ALA A 22 33.58 21.44 24.06
C ALA A 22 33.04 20.11 24.59
N VAL A 23 31.89 20.14 25.27
CA VAL A 23 31.21 18.93 25.76
C VAL A 23 30.74 18.06 24.59
N LYS A 24 30.16 18.67 23.54
CA LYS A 24 29.77 17.95 22.32
C LYS A 24 30.96 17.28 21.64
N GLN A 25 32.12 17.94 21.61
CA GLN A 25 33.31 17.38 21.01
C GLN A 25 33.87 16.23 21.85
N SER A 26 33.92 16.39 23.19
CA SER A 26 34.36 15.32 24.08
C SER A 26 33.47 14.06 24.01
N VAL A 27 32.15 14.23 23.91
CA VAL A 27 31.23 13.08 23.73
C VAL A 27 31.47 12.42 22.37
N ARG A 28 31.69 13.20 21.30
CA ARG A 28 32.03 12.67 19.98
C ARG A 28 33.33 11.89 20.00
N ASP A 29 34.36 12.41 20.66
CA ASP A 29 35.67 11.77 20.76
C ASP A 29 35.57 10.46 21.57
N HIS A 30 34.73 10.42 22.61
CA HIS A 30 34.45 9.19 23.36
C HIS A 30 33.68 8.15 22.54
N ILE A 31 32.67 8.56 21.75
CA ILE A 31 31.95 7.65 20.83
C ILE A 31 32.90 7.05 19.80
N ASN A 32 33.84 7.85 19.28
CA ASN A 32 34.80 7.41 18.27
C ASN A 32 35.97 6.60 18.86
N ALA A 33 36.15 6.57 20.18
CA ALA A 33 37.17 5.77 20.86
C ALA A 33 36.72 4.32 21.09
N PHE A 34 35.43 4.00 20.87
CA PHE A 34 34.99 2.61 20.85
C PHE A 34 35.47 1.95 19.56
N ASP A 35 36.12 0.79 19.70
CA ASP A 35 36.44 -0.06 18.55
C ASP A 35 35.14 -0.34 17.79
N TYR A 36 35.12 0.05 16.51
CA TYR A 36 34.04 -0.32 15.62
C TYR A 36 34.06 -1.84 15.52
N ILE A 37 33.22 -2.50 16.32
CA ILE A 37 32.92 -3.91 16.12
C ILE A 37 32.18 -3.93 14.80
N GLU A 38 32.90 -4.27 13.74
CA GLU A 38 32.33 -4.65 12.46
C GLU A 38 31.49 -5.89 12.75
N SER A 39 30.26 -5.68 13.22
CA SER A 39 29.32 -6.76 13.38
C SER A 39 29.11 -7.27 11.98
N HIS A 40 29.77 -8.38 11.63
CA HIS A 40 29.52 -9.21 10.45
C HIS A 40 28.08 -9.80 10.47
N PHE A 41 27.14 -9.11 11.10
CA PHE A 41 25.74 -9.24 10.79
C PHE A 41 25.55 -8.56 9.45
N TRP A 42 25.61 -9.37 8.39
CA TRP A 42 25.16 -8.99 7.06
C TRP A 42 23.81 -8.29 7.21
N ILE A 43 23.79 -6.97 7.02
CA ILE A 43 22.53 -6.28 6.80
C ILE A 43 22.12 -6.74 5.41
N ALA A 44 21.18 -7.69 5.37
CA ALA A 44 20.55 -8.14 4.15
C ALA A 44 20.13 -6.90 3.36
N THR A 45 20.77 -6.66 2.23
CA THR A 45 20.28 -5.60 1.34
C THR A 45 18.94 -6.04 0.79
N GLU A 46 18.07 -5.07 0.47
CA GLU A 46 16.80 -5.34 -0.18
C GLU A 46 16.97 -6.25 -1.41
N GLY A 47 18.05 -6.05 -2.17
CA GLY A 47 18.41 -6.87 -3.32
C GLY A 47 18.69 -8.35 -2.97
N MET A 48 19.41 -8.61 -1.87
CA MET A 48 19.65 -9.98 -1.40
C MET A 48 18.35 -10.64 -0.93
N TYR A 49 17.48 -9.90 -0.23
CA TYR A 49 16.18 -10.44 0.16
C TYR A 49 15.31 -10.75 -1.06
N HIS A 50 15.30 -9.86 -2.06
CA HIS A 50 14.56 -10.04 -3.30
C HIS A 50 15.08 -11.25 -4.12
N SER A 51 16.40 -11.41 -4.25
CA SER A 51 16.98 -12.54 -4.98
C SER A 51 16.68 -13.87 -4.28
N ILE A 52 16.92 -13.97 -2.97
CA ILE A 52 16.63 -15.18 -2.20
C ILE A 52 15.15 -15.54 -2.28
N SER A 53 14.25 -14.56 -2.09
CA SER A 53 12.80 -14.80 -2.15
C SER A 53 12.32 -15.21 -3.55
N THR A 54 12.80 -14.56 -4.60
CA THR A 54 12.34 -14.81 -5.97
C THR A 54 12.95 -16.07 -6.57
N GLU A 55 14.25 -16.30 -6.34
CA GLU A 55 15.02 -17.35 -7.02
C GLU A 55 15.08 -18.65 -6.22
N GLU A 56 15.29 -18.59 -4.90
CA GLU A 56 15.50 -19.80 -4.08
C GLU A 56 14.20 -20.34 -3.49
N PHE A 57 13.33 -19.46 -3.01
CA PHE A 57 12.07 -19.88 -2.38
C PHE A 57 10.89 -19.91 -3.34
N ASN A 58 11.06 -19.40 -4.58
CA ASN A 58 9.99 -19.18 -5.56
C ASN A 58 8.69 -18.71 -4.88
N ILE A 59 8.84 -17.83 -3.88
CA ILE A 59 7.74 -17.03 -3.34
C ILE A 59 7.49 -15.86 -4.28
N SER A 60 7.87 -15.98 -5.57
CA SER A 60 7.32 -15.20 -6.67
C SER A 60 5.82 -15.19 -6.43
N PHE A 61 5.38 -14.05 -5.91
CA PHE A 61 4.19 -13.93 -5.09
C PHE A 61 3.08 -14.75 -5.72
N PHE A 62 2.78 -15.91 -5.14
CA PHE A 62 1.69 -16.75 -5.62
C PHE A 62 0.50 -15.83 -5.57
N LYS A 63 0.10 -15.27 -6.72
CA LYS A 63 -0.91 -14.21 -6.73
C LYS A 63 -2.10 -14.84 -6.06
N PRO A 64 -2.46 -14.43 -4.83
CA PRO A 64 -3.51 -15.11 -4.11
C PRO A 64 -4.71 -15.09 -5.06
N LYS A 65 -5.30 -16.26 -5.27
CA LYS A 65 -6.49 -16.35 -6.11
C LYS A 65 -7.44 -15.30 -5.56
N LYS A 66 -8.00 -14.47 -6.45
CA LYS A 66 -8.92 -13.42 -6.06
C LYS A 66 -9.96 -14.01 -5.10
N ASP A 67 -10.23 -13.31 -4.00
CA ASP A 67 -11.18 -13.77 -2.99
C ASP A 67 -12.47 -14.21 -3.66
N ILE A 68 -12.77 -15.50 -3.53
CA ILE A 68 -14.00 -16.10 -4.03
C ILE A 68 -15.06 -15.68 -3.03
N CYS A 69 -16.15 -15.07 -3.51
CA CYS A 69 -17.20 -14.69 -2.59
C CYS A 69 -17.88 -15.93 -2.03
N ASP A 70 -18.38 -15.83 -0.80
CA ASP A 70 -18.98 -16.95 -0.08
C ASP A 70 -20.15 -17.58 -0.84
N ILE A 71 -20.94 -16.77 -1.56
CA ILE A 71 -22.10 -17.23 -2.34
C ILE A 71 -21.67 -18.12 -3.52
N LEU A 72 -20.63 -17.71 -4.24
CA LEU A 72 -20.10 -18.49 -5.36
C LEU A 72 -19.44 -19.77 -4.85
N HIS A 73 -18.67 -19.66 -3.76
CA HIS A 73 -17.99 -20.78 -3.14
C HIS A 73 -18.98 -21.80 -2.55
N SER A 74 -20.05 -21.34 -1.88
CA SER A 74 -21.08 -22.20 -1.31
C SER A 74 -21.84 -22.90 -2.42
N TYR A 75 -22.23 -22.19 -3.48
CA TYR A 75 -22.95 -22.78 -4.60
C TYR A 75 -22.10 -23.84 -5.31
N GLU A 76 -20.83 -23.57 -5.64
CA GLU A 76 -19.96 -24.55 -6.32
C GLU A 76 -19.81 -25.85 -5.53
N ASN A 77 -19.64 -25.74 -4.21
CA ASN A 77 -19.44 -26.87 -3.30
C ASN A 77 -20.73 -27.53 -2.78
N SER A 78 -21.90 -27.02 -3.17
CA SER A 78 -23.19 -27.58 -2.76
C SER A 78 -23.53 -28.87 -3.54
N THR A 79 -24.33 -29.73 -2.90
CA THR A 79 -24.91 -30.91 -3.56
C THR A 79 -25.93 -30.51 -4.64
N THR A 80 -26.31 -31.44 -5.51
CA THR A 80 -27.23 -31.17 -6.63
C THR A 80 -28.60 -30.67 -6.15
N GLU A 81 -29.09 -31.17 -5.02
CA GLU A 81 -30.37 -30.75 -4.43
C GLU A 81 -30.30 -29.36 -3.80
N GLU A 82 -29.19 -29.01 -3.17
CA GLU A 82 -28.95 -27.68 -2.60
C GLU A 82 -28.72 -26.64 -3.69
N LYS A 83 -28.03 -27.01 -4.78
CA LYS A 83 -27.86 -26.15 -5.95
C LYS A 83 -29.19 -25.73 -6.55
N LEU A 84 -30.17 -26.63 -6.64
CA LEU A 84 -31.51 -26.28 -7.12
C LEU A 84 -32.18 -25.21 -6.24
N LYS A 85 -31.93 -25.22 -4.93
CA LYS A 85 -32.47 -24.22 -3.99
C LYS A 85 -31.71 -22.89 -4.07
N LEU A 86 -30.40 -22.95 -4.31
CA LEU A 86 -29.51 -21.78 -4.36
C LEU A 86 -29.37 -21.17 -5.78
N GLU A 87 -29.93 -21.81 -6.80
CA GLU A 87 -29.77 -21.41 -8.22
C GLU A 87 -30.23 -19.97 -8.46
N GLU A 88 -31.40 -19.61 -7.93
CA GLU A 88 -31.96 -18.27 -8.10
C GLU A 88 -31.05 -17.21 -7.49
N ASP A 89 -30.63 -17.40 -6.25
CA ASP A 89 -29.73 -16.51 -5.53
C ASP A 89 -28.36 -16.40 -6.22
N TYR A 90 -27.84 -17.52 -6.72
CA TYR A 90 -26.59 -17.58 -7.47
C TYR A 90 -26.67 -16.77 -8.77
N GLN A 91 -27.73 -16.95 -9.56
CA GLN A 91 -27.92 -16.22 -10.81
C GLN A 91 -28.12 -14.73 -10.56
N LEU A 92 -28.91 -14.38 -9.54
CA LEU A 92 -29.10 -12.99 -9.12
C LEU A 92 -27.78 -12.34 -8.69
N HIS A 93 -26.98 -13.02 -7.86
CA HIS A 93 -25.66 -12.54 -7.45
C HIS A 93 -24.74 -12.31 -8.66
N ARG A 94 -24.71 -13.25 -9.60
CA ARG A 94 -23.90 -13.16 -10.82
C ARG A 94 -24.34 -12.00 -11.71
N ALA A 95 -25.64 -11.80 -11.89
CA ALA A 95 -26.20 -10.68 -12.64
C ALA A 95 -25.84 -9.34 -11.99
N ASN A 96 -26.08 -9.19 -10.67
CA ASN A 96 -25.77 -7.96 -9.94
C ASN A 96 -24.28 -7.61 -10.02
N ARG A 97 -23.41 -8.60 -9.89
CA ARG A 97 -21.95 -8.43 -10.02
C ARG A 97 -21.55 -7.94 -11.41
N LEU A 98 -22.20 -8.43 -12.46
CA LEU A 98 -21.96 -7.98 -13.83
C LEU A 98 -22.44 -6.54 -14.01
N THR A 99 -23.67 -6.23 -13.58
CA THR A 99 -24.23 -4.87 -13.67
C THR A 99 -23.35 -3.84 -12.96
N ALA A 100 -22.89 -4.15 -11.74
CA ALA A 100 -22.00 -3.27 -11.00
C ALA A 100 -20.66 -3.03 -11.72
N ARG A 101 -20.10 -4.06 -12.37
CA ARG A 101 -18.87 -3.91 -13.17
C ARG A 101 -19.09 -3.06 -14.41
N MET A 102 -20.22 -3.27 -15.09
CA MET A 102 -20.58 -2.47 -16.27
C MET A 102 -20.77 -1.00 -15.91
N ALA A 103 -21.46 -0.71 -14.80
CA ALA A 103 -21.62 0.65 -14.30
C ALA A 103 -20.26 1.30 -13.95
N LYS A 104 -19.38 0.58 -13.25
CA LYS A 104 -18.02 1.07 -12.95
C LYS A 104 -17.22 1.37 -14.22
N GLU A 105 -17.34 0.52 -15.25
CA GLU A 105 -16.65 0.73 -16.52
C GLU A 105 -17.24 1.93 -17.28
N SER A 106 -18.56 2.09 -17.32
CA SER A 106 -19.17 3.27 -17.93
C SER A 106 -18.77 4.56 -17.23
N ASP A 107 -18.69 4.55 -15.89
CA ASP A 107 -18.25 5.70 -15.11
C ASP A 107 -16.78 6.04 -15.39
N LYS A 108 -15.93 5.02 -15.52
CA LYS A 108 -14.52 5.17 -15.87
C LYS A 108 -14.32 5.76 -17.27
N ILE A 109 -15.08 5.28 -18.26
CA ILE A 109 -15.05 5.83 -19.62
C ILE A 109 -15.51 7.29 -19.60
N THR A 110 -16.63 7.57 -18.94
CA THR A 110 -17.19 8.93 -18.83
C THR A 110 -16.22 9.89 -18.16
N ALA A 111 -15.51 9.46 -17.12
CA ALA A 111 -14.47 10.26 -16.45
C ALA A 111 -13.22 10.47 -17.32
N GLY A 112 -12.90 9.53 -18.22
CA GLY A 112 -11.83 9.68 -19.19
C GLY A 112 -12.16 10.69 -20.30
N GLU A 113 -13.42 10.78 -20.69
CA GLU A 113 -13.89 11.68 -21.76
C GLU A 113 -14.25 13.09 -21.25
N ASN A 114 -14.79 13.22 -20.03
CA ASN A 114 -15.30 14.47 -19.48
C ASN A 114 -14.45 14.97 -18.32
N LEU A 115 -13.72 16.08 -18.54
CA LEU A 115 -12.86 16.70 -17.53
C LEU A 115 -13.61 17.20 -16.27
N HIS A 116 -14.91 17.42 -16.36
CA HIS A 116 -15.77 17.87 -15.26
C HIS A 116 -16.49 16.73 -14.52
N PHE A 117 -16.29 15.48 -14.91
CA PHE A 117 -16.89 14.31 -14.28
C PHE A 117 -15.84 13.53 -13.49
N LEU A 118 -16.08 13.32 -12.19
CA LEU A 118 -15.20 12.56 -11.32
C LEU A 118 -15.92 11.29 -10.85
N ALA A 119 -15.36 10.13 -11.17
CA ALA A 119 -15.82 8.83 -10.65
C ALA A 119 -14.90 8.37 -9.52
N ALA A 120 -15.47 8.06 -8.36
CA ALA A 120 -14.76 7.46 -7.23
C ALA A 120 -15.33 6.06 -6.95
N ALA A 121 -14.47 5.04 -6.96
CA ALA A 121 -14.83 3.68 -6.62
C ALA A 121 -14.12 3.27 -5.33
N PHE A 122 -14.90 2.81 -4.35
CA PHE A 122 -14.38 2.24 -3.11
C PHE A 122 -14.39 0.72 -3.24
N ASP A 123 -13.29 0.08 -2.84
CA ASP A 123 -13.28 -1.34 -2.50
C ASP A 123 -13.82 -1.47 -1.07
N ILE A 124 -14.83 -2.31 -0.89
CA ILE A 124 -15.39 -2.71 0.42
C ILE A 124 -15.04 -4.17 0.62
#